data_AF-A0A8J2REC4-F1
#
_entry.id   AF-A0A8J2REC4-F1
#
_cell.length_a   1.000
_cell.length_b   1.000
_cell.length_c   1.000
_cell.angle_alpha   90.00
_cell.angle_beta   90.00
_cell.angle_gamma   90.00
#
_symmetry.space_group_name_H-M   'P 1'
#
loop_
_entity.id
_entity.type
_entity.pdbx_description
1 polymer ?
#
loop_
_entity_poly.entity_id
_entity_poly.type
_entity_poly.pdbx_seq_one_letter_code
_entity_poly.pdbx_strand_id
1 'polypeptide(L)'
;MLDRLRLGESFASISCSFNVNESTVRSIKKSEDKIRSSVASTSLSAKIVRDPAIEKMEVALSLWIEDRNQKRVPLSGPLIREKAKRLYAHFKEPDGSCSGECTDRGFQASEGWFNKFKLRQSLHNIKIVGEAASADTAAAERYPEDFANLVADGGYQPEQVFNADETALFWKRMPNKTFISKSEKSAPGFKAAKDRVTLLLCSNASGDCVIKPLMLYRSLNPRALKNQNKDNLPVFWRANKKAWVTSAVFCDRFRNCFVKEVEIYLKKKNLDFKALLVLDNAPGHPRELVAMHPNIKVTFLPPNTTALLQPMDQGIIQAFKLYYIRRTFKIVLDNMECDPDMNVMECWKKFDIAKCVVNIKESLEELKPLTLKSCWKKLWPALIAENDEESVQVQTLTANIAEIANGIGRDGFEQIESSDIQELLESQDEVK
;
A
#
# COMPACT_ATOMS: atom_id res chain seq x y z
N MET A 1 -44.65 -10.40 -14.95
CA MET A 1 -44.96 -11.59 -15.80
C MET A 1 -45.19 -12.85 -14.96
N LEU A 2 -44.19 -13.32 -14.20
CA LEU A 2 -44.28 -14.58 -13.44
C LEU A 2 -45.40 -14.60 -12.39
N ASP A 3 -45.68 -13.47 -11.73
CA ASP A 3 -46.78 -13.38 -10.77
C ASP A 3 -48.17 -13.48 -11.44
N ARG A 4 -48.34 -12.91 -12.64
CA ARG A 4 -49.58 -13.02 -13.43
C ARG A 4 -49.85 -14.46 -13.88
N LEU A 5 -48.79 -15.19 -14.26
CA LEU A 5 -48.90 -16.64 -14.52
C LEU A 5 -49.28 -17.44 -13.27
N ARG A 6 -48.81 -17.03 -12.07
CA ARG A 6 -49.18 -17.67 -10.80
C ARG A 6 -50.65 -17.41 -10.43
N LEU A 7 -51.19 -16.26 -10.83
CA LEU A 7 -52.60 -15.90 -10.66
C LEU A 7 -53.56 -16.57 -11.67
N GLY A 8 -53.04 -17.46 -12.53
CA GLY A 8 -53.86 -18.28 -13.44
C GLY A 8 -54.12 -17.66 -14.81
N GLU A 9 -53.49 -16.54 -15.16
CA GLU A 9 -53.59 -15.99 -16.51
C GLU A 9 -52.92 -16.90 -17.56
N SER A 10 -53.53 -16.98 -18.75
CA SER A 10 -53.02 -17.81 -19.84
C SER A 10 -51.74 -17.24 -20.46
N PHE A 11 -50.91 -18.13 -21.00
CA PHE A 11 -49.67 -17.74 -21.69
C PHE A 11 -49.93 -16.80 -22.88
N ALA A 12 -51.01 -17.02 -23.63
CA ALA A 12 -51.45 -16.17 -24.73
C ALA A 12 -51.80 -14.74 -24.26
N SER A 13 -52.55 -14.60 -23.16
CA SER A 13 -52.90 -13.29 -22.59
C SER A 13 -51.65 -12.48 -22.21
N ILE A 14 -50.69 -13.14 -21.55
CA ILE A 14 -49.45 -12.49 -21.11
C ILE A 14 -48.56 -12.16 -22.31
N SER A 15 -48.45 -13.06 -23.28
CA SER A 15 -47.74 -12.85 -24.55
C SER A 15 -48.22 -11.59 -25.27
N CYS A 16 -49.54 -11.43 -25.43
CA CYS A 16 -50.13 -10.22 -26.02
C CYS A 16 -49.85 -8.97 -25.18
N SER A 17 -50.02 -9.04 -23.85
CA SER A 17 -49.88 -7.84 -22.99
C SER A 17 -48.45 -7.28 -22.93
N PHE A 18 -47.43 -8.13 -23.12
CA PHE A 18 -46.04 -7.72 -23.08
C PHE A 18 -45.37 -7.70 -24.47
N ASN A 19 -46.13 -7.93 -25.53
CA ASN A 19 -45.64 -8.01 -26.91
C ASN A 19 -44.42 -8.94 -27.08
N VAL A 20 -44.48 -10.12 -26.45
CA VAL A 20 -43.42 -11.15 -26.52
C VAL A 20 -44.01 -12.45 -26.99
N ASN A 21 -43.23 -13.25 -27.72
CA ASN A 21 -43.70 -14.52 -28.26
C ASN A 21 -44.08 -15.51 -27.13
N GLU A 22 -45.12 -16.33 -27.31
CA GLU A 22 -45.63 -17.21 -26.25
C GLU A 22 -44.57 -18.25 -25.81
N SER A 23 -43.72 -18.67 -26.74
CA SER A 23 -42.54 -19.52 -26.47
C SER A 23 -41.55 -18.87 -25.50
N THR A 24 -41.38 -17.55 -25.57
CA THR A 24 -40.55 -16.76 -24.65
C THR A 24 -41.19 -16.71 -23.27
N VAL A 25 -42.51 -16.52 -23.17
CA VAL A 25 -43.24 -16.53 -21.90
C VAL A 25 -43.12 -17.90 -21.21
N ARG A 26 -43.25 -19.00 -21.97
CA ARG A 26 -43.04 -20.36 -21.46
C ARG A 26 -41.60 -20.58 -20.98
N SER A 27 -40.61 -20.08 -21.72
CA SER A 27 -39.19 -20.19 -21.34
C SER A 27 -38.85 -19.40 -20.06
N ILE A 28 -39.45 -18.21 -19.90
CA ILE A 28 -39.35 -17.40 -18.68
C ILE A 28 -39.99 -18.14 -17.49
N LYS A 29 -41.17 -18.74 -17.69
CA LYS A 29 -41.83 -19.56 -16.65
C LYS A 29 -40.99 -20.77 -16.25
N LYS A 30 -40.36 -21.46 -17.22
CA LYS A 30 -39.44 -22.57 -16.96
C LYS A 30 -38.22 -22.16 -16.11
N SER A 31 -37.84 -20.88 -16.15
CA SER A 31 -36.71 -20.33 -15.40
C SER A 31 -37.14 -19.57 -14.13
N GLU A 32 -38.39 -19.73 -13.67
CA GLU A 32 -38.98 -18.94 -12.58
C GLU A 32 -38.14 -18.97 -11.31
N ASP A 33 -37.73 -20.15 -10.84
CA ASP A 33 -37.00 -20.30 -9.57
C ASP A 33 -35.64 -19.60 -9.60
N LYS A 34 -34.95 -19.65 -10.75
CA LYS A 34 -33.68 -18.94 -10.98
C LYS A 34 -33.87 -17.42 -11.02
N ILE A 35 -34.96 -16.95 -11.62
CA ILE A 35 -35.25 -15.51 -11.72
C ILE A 35 -35.61 -14.95 -10.33
N ARG A 36 -36.46 -15.65 -9.56
CA ARG A 36 -36.88 -15.19 -8.24
C ARG A 36 -35.75 -15.19 -7.20
N SER A 37 -34.89 -16.21 -7.21
CA SER A 37 -33.69 -16.24 -6.34
C SER A 37 -32.69 -15.12 -6.66
N SER A 38 -32.58 -14.74 -7.94
CA SER A 38 -31.76 -13.63 -8.41
C SER A 38 -32.29 -12.26 -7.96
N VAL A 39 -33.61 -12.03 -8.02
CA VAL A 39 -34.21 -10.74 -7.66
C VAL A 39 -34.11 -10.46 -6.16
N ALA A 40 -34.10 -11.51 -5.33
CA ALA A 40 -33.90 -11.37 -3.88
C ALA A 40 -32.48 -10.93 -3.47
N SER A 41 -31.50 -11.05 -4.37
CA SER A 41 -30.07 -10.87 -4.06
C SER A 41 -29.39 -9.71 -4.83
N THR A 42 -30.10 -8.96 -5.68
CA THR A 42 -29.48 -7.90 -6.51
C THR A 42 -30.43 -6.72 -6.75
N SER A 43 -29.88 -5.50 -6.88
CA SER A 43 -30.65 -4.31 -7.27
C SER A 43 -31.10 -4.38 -8.74
N LEU A 44 -32.27 -3.79 -9.03
CA LEU A 44 -33.03 -3.91 -10.28
C LEU A 44 -32.37 -3.31 -11.54
N SER A 45 -31.09 -2.91 -11.51
CA SER A 45 -30.39 -2.25 -12.62
C SER A 45 -29.31 -3.09 -13.31
N ALA A 46 -28.96 -4.27 -12.80
CA ALA A 46 -27.91 -5.10 -13.40
C ALA A 46 -28.46 -5.99 -14.54
N LYS A 47 -28.04 -5.73 -15.78
CA LYS A 47 -28.40 -6.55 -16.97
C LYS A 47 -27.76 -7.94 -17.01
N ILE A 48 -26.80 -8.25 -16.12
CA ILE A 48 -26.07 -9.53 -16.09
C ILE A 48 -25.78 -9.90 -14.63
N VAL A 49 -26.30 -11.05 -14.17
CA VAL A 49 -25.95 -11.66 -12.88
C VAL A 49 -24.59 -12.34 -13.02
N ARG A 50 -23.60 -11.94 -12.22
CA ARG A 50 -22.28 -12.59 -12.19
C ARG A 50 -22.32 -13.80 -11.27
N ASP A 51 -21.58 -14.85 -11.64
CA ASP A 51 -21.40 -16.03 -10.81
C ASP A 51 -20.69 -15.63 -9.49
N PRO A 52 -21.30 -15.86 -8.31
CA PRO A 52 -20.70 -15.53 -7.01
C PRO A 52 -19.32 -16.18 -6.80
N ALA A 53 -19.06 -17.33 -7.42
CA ALA A 53 -17.75 -17.99 -7.37
C ALA A 53 -16.67 -17.19 -8.13
N ILE A 54 -17.04 -16.48 -9.21
CA ILE A 54 -16.13 -15.60 -9.94
C ILE A 54 -15.76 -14.39 -9.07
N GLU A 55 -16.71 -13.80 -8.36
CA GLU A 55 -16.44 -12.63 -7.50
C GLU A 55 -15.52 -12.98 -6.33
N LYS A 56 -15.80 -14.09 -5.63
CA LYS A 56 -14.93 -14.61 -4.56
C LYS A 56 -13.53 -14.94 -5.08
N MET A 57 -13.45 -15.54 -6.27
CA MET A 57 -12.19 -15.84 -6.94
C MET A 57 -11.40 -14.58 -7.27
N GLU A 58 -12.03 -13.54 -7.85
CA GLU A 58 -11.34 -12.30 -8.24
C GLU A 58 -10.76 -11.57 -7.02
N VAL A 59 -11.48 -11.51 -5.90
CA VAL A 59 -10.97 -10.93 -4.64
C VAL A 59 -9.77 -11.71 -4.12
N ALA A 60 -9.86 -13.04 -4.06
CA ALA A 60 -8.77 -13.90 -3.60
C ALA A 60 -7.54 -13.83 -4.54
N LEU A 61 -7.78 -13.69 -5.84
CA LEU A 61 -6.74 -13.55 -6.84
C LEU A 61 -6.00 -12.21 -6.72
N SER A 62 -6.71 -11.10 -6.49
CA SER A 62 -6.09 -9.79 -6.23
C SER A 62 -5.21 -9.82 -4.99
N LEU A 63 -5.68 -10.39 -3.88
CA LEU A 63 -4.89 -10.55 -2.65
C LEU A 63 -3.66 -11.43 -2.85
N TRP A 64 -3.75 -12.43 -3.73
CA TRP A 64 -2.62 -13.28 -4.08
C TRP A 64 -1.61 -12.57 -4.99
N ILE A 65 -2.07 -11.79 -5.97
CA ILE A 65 -1.19 -10.99 -6.83
C ILE A 65 -0.42 -9.97 -5.99
N GLU A 66 -1.09 -9.32 -5.04
CA GLU A 66 -0.48 -8.39 -4.10
C GLU A 66 0.57 -9.07 -3.21
N ASP A 67 0.27 -10.24 -2.63
CA ASP A 67 1.24 -11.05 -1.87
C ASP A 67 2.51 -11.35 -2.71
N ARG A 68 2.35 -11.60 -4.01
CA ARG A 68 3.45 -11.96 -4.92
C ARG A 68 4.23 -10.74 -5.41
N ASN A 69 3.55 -9.64 -5.72
CA ASN A 69 4.16 -8.34 -6.04
C ASN A 69 5.01 -7.85 -4.85
N GLN A 70 4.47 -7.95 -3.63
CA GLN A 70 5.22 -7.62 -2.41
C GLN A 70 6.42 -8.56 -2.25
N LYS A 71 6.28 -9.86 -2.50
CA LYS A 71 7.41 -10.83 -2.48
C LYS A 71 8.43 -10.69 -3.62
N ARG A 72 8.28 -9.68 -4.49
CA ARG A 72 9.07 -9.48 -5.72
C ARG A 72 9.17 -10.75 -6.58
N VAL A 73 8.18 -11.63 -6.51
CA VAL A 73 8.17 -12.84 -7.33
C VAL A 73 7.63 -12.47 -8.71
N PRO A 74 8.40 -12.66 -9.81
CA PRO A 74 7.91 -12.40 -11.15
C PRO A 74 6.58 -13.10 -11.38
N LEU A 75 5.57 -12.32 -11.74
CA LEU A 75 4.25 -12.83 -12.10
C LEU A 75 4.02 -12.67 -13.59
N SER A 76 3.86 -13.78 -14.30
CA SER A 76 3.48 -13.77 -15.72
C SER A 76 1.96 -13.88 -15.90
N GLY A 77 1.43 -13.28 -16.97
CA GLY A 77 0.01 -13.41 -17.34
C GLY A 77 -0.50 -14.86 -17.37
N PRO A 78 0.24 -15.83 -17.94
CA PRO A 78 -0.11 -17.26 -17.87
C PRO A 78 -0.22 -17.79 -16.43
N LEU A 79 0.70 -17.42 -15.53
CA LEU A 79 0.72 -17.89 -14.14
C LEU A 79 -0.52 -17.38 -13.37
N ILE A 80 -0.91 -16.13 -13.61
CA ILE A 80 -2.08 -15.53 -12.95
C ILE A 80 -3.37 -16.17 -13.45
N ARG A 81 -3.49 -16.40 -14.76
CA ARG A 81 -4.64 -17.12 -15.35
C ARG A 81 -4.76 -18.54 -14.79
N GLU A 82 -3.64 -19.23 -14.63
CA GLU A 82 -3.60 -20.56 -14.03
C GLU A 82 -4.01 -20.54 -12.54
N LYS A 83 -3.52 -19.57 -11.77
CA LYS A 83 -3.95 -19.38 -10.37
C LYS A 83 -5.44 -19.05 -10.28
N ALA A 84 -5.97 -18.24 -11.20
CA ALA A 84 -7.39 -17.91 -11.27
C ALA A 84 -8.25 -19.15 -11.47
N LYS A 85 -7.85 -20.06 -12.37
CA LYS A 85 -8.53 -21.35 -12.57
C LYS A 85 -8.57 -22.19 -11.30
N ARG A 86 -7.45 -22.28 -10.59
CA ARG A 86 -7.35 -23.04 -9.32
C ARG A 86 -8.22 -22.44 -8.23
N LEU A 87 -8.21 -21.12 -8.08
CA LEU A 87 -9.07 -20.43 -7.11
C LEU A 87 -10.54 -20.59 -7.46
N TYR A 88 -10.90 -20.49 -8.75
CA TYR A 88 -12.28 -20.70 -9.19
C TYR A 88 -12.76 -22.13 -8.89
N ALA A 89 -11.94 -23.14 -9.17
CA ALA A 89 -12.25 -24.53 -8.84
C ALA A 89 -12.43 -24.75 -7.33
N HIS A 90 -11.71 -24.00 -6.50
CA HIS A 90 -11.83 -24.06 -5.04
C HIS A 90 -13.11 -23.38 -4.51
N PHE A 91 -13.55 -22.29 -5.15
CA PHE A 91 -14.79 -21.59 -4.76
C PHE A 91 -16.05 -22.18 -5.41
N LYS A 92 -15.90 -23.04 -6.40
CA LYS A 92 -16.96 -23.83 -7.01
C LYS A 92 -17.07 -25.16 -6.25
N GLU A 93 -17.72 -25.14 -5.10
CA GLU A 93 -18.08 -26.36 -4.37
C GLU A 93 -19.06 -27.22 -5.22
N PRO A 94 -18.97 -28.56 -5.16
CA PRO A 94 -19.87 -29.47 -5.86
C PRO A 94 -21.19 -29.61 -5.09
N ASP A 95 -22.05 -28.60 -5.17
CA ASP A 95 -23.40 -28.74 -4.60
C ASP A 95 -24.23 -29.69 -5.46
N GLY A 96 -24.42 -30.89 -4.91
CA GLY A 96 -25.23 -31.98 -5.42
C GLY A 96 -26.72 -31.67 -5.46
N SER A 97 -27.13 -30.77 -6.36
CA SER A 97 -28.52 -30.71 -6.82
C SER A 97 -28.61 -30.16 -8.24
N CYS A 98 -29.29 -30.95 -9.08
CA CYS A 98 -29.86 -30.66 -10.39
C CYS A 98 -29.12 -31.29 -11.59
N SER A 99 -29.53 -32.53 -11.87
CA SER A 99 -29.63 -33.10 -13.21
C SER A 99 -30.31 -32.12 -14.17
N GLY A 100 -29.53 -31.57 -15.09
CA GLY A 100 -30.01 -30.80 -16.22
C GLY A 100 -28.82 -30.41 -17.06
N GLU A 101 -28.75 -30.92 -18.30
CA GLU A 101 -27.72 -30.64 -19.29
C GLU A 101 -27.41 -29.14 -19.36
N CYS A 102 -26.38 -28.71 -18.66
CA CYS A 102 -25.81 -27.39 -18.74
C CYS A 102 -24.35 -27.62 -19.15
N THR A 103 -24.02 -27.22 -20.36
CA THR A 103 -22.68 -27.30 -20.94
C THR A 103 -21.63 -26.88 -19.91
N ASP A 104 -20.88 -27.85 -19.39
CA ASP A 104 -19.77 -27.67 -18.49
C ASP A 104 -18.63 -26.99 -19.25
N ARG A 105 -18.73 -25.67 -19.40
CA ARG A 105 -17.59 -24.83 -19.74
C ARG A 105 -17.12 -24.20 -18.45
N GLY A 106 -16.31 -24.94 -17.70
CA GLY A 106 -15.56 -24.41 -16.56
C GLY A 106 -14.85 -23.10 -16.91
N PHE A 107 -14.59 -22.27 -15.89
CA PHE A 107 -13.95 -20.97 -16.07
C PHE A 107 -12.62 -21.09 -16.80
N GLN A 108 -12.57 -20.54 -18.03
CA GLN A 108 -11.43 -20.71 -18.93
C GLN A 108 -10.27 -19.76 -18.65
N ALA A 109 -10.43 -18.80 -17.72
CA ALA A 109 -9.48 -17.70 -17.47
C ALA A 109 -8.90 -17.14 -18.78
N SER A 110 -9.78 -16.84 -19.75
CA SER A 110 -9.36 -16.45 -21.10
C SER A 110 -8.56 -15.15 -21.09
N GLU A 111 -7.83 -14.87 -22.17
CA GLU A 111 -7.11 -13.60 -22.33
C GLU A 111 -8.03 -12.39 -22.22
N GLY A 112 -9.21 -12.47 -22.84
CA GLY A 112 -10.23 -11.42 -22.75
C GLY A 112 -10.79 -11.24 -21.33
N TRP A 113 -10.95 -12.32 -20.56
CA TRP A 113 -11.30 -12.20 -19.14
C TRP A 113 -10.17 -11.54 -18.36
N PHE A 114 -8.93 -11.98 -18.55
CA PHE A 114 -7.77 -11.46 -17.83
C PHE A 114 -7.55 -9.96 -18.07
N ASN A 115 -7.71 -9.50 -19.32
CA ASN A 115 -7.64 -8.07 -19.65
C ASN A 115 -8.75 -7.26 -18.96
N LYS A 116 -9.98 -7.78 -18.92
CA LYS A 116 -11.09 -7.13 -18.20
C LYS A 116 -10.92 -7.19 -16.68
N PHE A 117 -10.33 -8.26 -16.15
CA PHE A 117 -9.98 -8.41 -14.73
C PHE A 117 -8.92 -7.39 -14.31
N LYS A 118 -7.86 -7.21 -15.12
CA LYS A 118 -6.85 -6.16 -14.90
C LYS A 118 -7.47 -4.77 -14.83
N LEU A 119 -8.38 -4.46 -15.77
CA LEU A 119 -9.10 -3.18 -15.78
C LEU A 119 -10.01 -3.00 -14.53
N ARG A 120 -10.70 -4.06 -14.10
CA ARG A 120 -11.59 -4.02 -12.92
C ARG A 120 -10.84 -3.82 -11.61
N GLN A 121 -9.72 -4.53 -11.47
CA GLN A 121 -8.92 -4.52 -10.24
C GLN A 121 -7.78 -3.50 -10.29
N SER A 122 -7.74 -2.66 -11.32
CA SER A 122 -6.65 -1.70 -11.57
C SER A 122 -5.26 -2.33 -11.58
N LEU A 123 -5.16 -3.63 -11.92
CA LEU A 123 -3.91 -4.40 -11.96
C LEU A 123 -3.13 -4.14 -13.25
N HIS A 124 -2.90 -2.87 -13.56
CA HIS A 124 -2.08 -2.46 -14.70
C HIS A 124 -0.58 -2.63 -14.43
N ASN A 125 -0.19 -2.77 -13.16
CA ASN A 125 1.19 -2.94 -12.69
C ASN A 125 1.34 -4.26 -11.93
N ILE A 126 1.39 -5.37 -12.66
CA ILE A 126 1.98 -6.58 -12.09
C ILE A 126 3.47 -6.46 -12.36
N LYS A 127 4.30 -6.47 -11.31
CA LYS A 127 5.76 -6.52 -11.41
C LYS A 127 6.16 -7.79 -12.15
N ILE A 128 6.21 -7.71 -13.48
CA ILE A 128 7.05 -8.57 -14.30
C ILE A 128 8.47 -8.04 -14.09
N VAL A 129 9.43 -8.93 -13.87
CA VAL A 129 10.83 -8.57 -13.59
C VAL A 129 11.33 -7.51 -14.60
N GLY A 130 11.89 -6.41 -14.07
CA GLY A 130 12.42 -5.28 -14.85
C GLY A 130 11.63 -3.98 -14.76
N GLU A 131 11.02 -3.61 -13.63
CA GLU A 131 10.10 -2.46 -13.58
C GLU A 131 10.74 -1.08 -13.85
N ALA A 132 12.03 -0.89 -13.54
CA ALA A 132 12.78 0.28 -14.03
C ALA A 132 12.96 0.26 -15.57
N ALA A 133 12.94 -0.92 -16.18
CA ALA A 133 13.01 -1.14 -17.61
C ALA A 133 11.63 -1.25 -18.30
N SER A 134 10.53 -1.33 -17.53
CA SER A 134 9.14 -1.34 -18.01
C SER A 134 8.36 -0.09 -17.59
N ALA A 135 9.03 0.88 -16.97
CA ALA A 135 8.42 2.14 -16.61
C ALA A 135 7.95 2.84 -17.89
N ASP A 136 6.74 3.37 -17.87
CA ASP A 136 6.21 4.10 -19.01
C ASP A 136 6.84 5.49 -19.02
N THR A 137 8.04 5.60 -19.61
CA THR A 137 8.79 6.85 -19.68
C THR A 137 8.01 7.91 -20.43
N ALA A 138 7.24 7.54 -21.46
CA ALA A 138 6.43 8.49 -22.22
C ALA A 138 5.27 9.05 -21.39
N ALA A 139 4.57 8.21 -20.60
CA ALA A 139 3.56 8.68 -19.67
C ALA A 139 4.19 9.52 -18.54
N ALA A 140 5.36 9.11 -18.02
CA ALA A 140 6.07 9.82 -16.97
C ALA A 140 6.60 11.18 -17.43
N GLU A 141 6.99 11.34 -18.69
CA GLU A 141 7.45 12.62 -19.25
C GLU A 141 6.30 13.61 -19.46
N ARG A 142 5.10 13.13 -19.78
CA ARG A 142 3.93 13.98 -20.04
C ARG A 142 3.20 14.40 -18.76
N TYR A 143 3.11 13.49 -17.80
CA TYR A 143 2.28 13.70 -16.60
C TYR A 143 2.66 14.91 -15.74
N PRO A 144 3.93 15.34 -15.61
CA PRO A 144 4.27 16.55 -14.87
C PRO A 144 3.54 17.81 -15.38
N GLU A 145 3.29 17.91 -16.69
CA GLU A 145 2.51 19.01 -17.28
C GLU A 145 1.03 18.89 -16.90
N ASP A 146 0.44 17.70 -17.02
CA ASP A 146 -0.94 17.43 -16.58
C ASP A 146 -1.12 17.71 -15.08
N PHE A 147 -0.13 17.35 -14.27
CA PHE A 147 -0.10 17.58 -12.84
C PHE A 147 -0.02 19.08 -12.52
N ALA A 148 0.84 19.83 -13.22
CA ALA A 148 0.93 21.27 -13.07
C ALA A 148 -0.38 21.97 -13.43
N ASN A 149 -1.05 21.55 -14.51
CA ASN A 149 -2.37 22.04 -14.90
C ASN A 149 -3.43 21.73 -13.83
N LEU A 150 -3.45 20.49 -13.31
CA LEU A 150 -4.34 20.10 -12.22
C LEU A 150 -4.16 20.97 -10.97
N VAL A 151 -2.91 21.29 -10.63
CA VAL A 151 -2.57 22.14 -9.49
C VAL A 151 -3.02 23.59 -9.74
N ALA A 152 -2.75 24.13 -10.93
CA ALA A 152 -3.11 25.49 -11.32
C ALA A 152 -4.63 25.71 -11.43
N ASP A 153 -5.35 24.82 -12.12
CA ASP A 153 -6.81 24.83 -12.24
C ASP A 153 -7.48 24.69 -10.87
N GLY A 154 -6.87 23.87 -10.02
CA GLY A 154 -7.28 23.70 -8.64
C GLY A 154 -6.88 24.87 -7.75
N GLY A 155 -6.05 25.83 -8.19
CA GLY A 155 -5.53 26.92 -7.36
C GLY A 155 -4.87 26.42 -6.07
N TYR A 156 -4.19 25.28 -6.11
CA TYR A 156 -3.53 24.70 -4.93
C TYR A 156 -2.17 25.36 -4.70
N GLN A 157 -1.90 25.72 -3.45
CA GLN A 157 -0.56 26.09 -3.00
C GLN A 157 0.28 24.84 -2.69
N PRO A 158 1.63 24.91 -2.72
CA PRO A 158 2.48 23.77 -2.36
C PRO A 158 2.17 23.15 -0.99
N GLU A 159 1.71 23.97 -0.03
CA GLU A 159 1.28 23.53 1.30
C GLU A 159 0.06 22.61 1.26
N GLN A 160 -0.76 22.70 0.21
CA GLN A 160 -2.03 21.98 0.05
C GLN A 160 -1.88 20.70 -0.79
N VAL A 161 -0.70 20.42 -1.35
CA VAL A 161 -0.45 19.25 -2.21
C VAL A 161 0.36 18.22 -1.44
N PHE A 162 -0.20 17.02 -1.25
CA PHE A 162 0.36 15.94 -0.45
C PHE A 162 0.61 14.70 -1.30
N ASN A 163 1.66 13.95 -0.99
CA ASN A 163 1.88 12.59 -1.50
C ASN A 163 2.00 11.64 -0.31
N ALA A 164 1.60 10.39 -0.50
CA ALA A 164 1.76 9.34 0.49
C ALA A 164 2.16 8.02 -0.18
N ASP A 165 2.95 7.22 0.53
CA ASP A 165 3.36 5.91 0.07
C ASP A 165 3.78 4.99 1.23
N GLU A 166 3.69 3.68 0.98
CA GLU A 166 4.05 2.64 1.94
C GLU A 166 5.51 2.21 1.89
N THR A 167 6.10 2.04 3.07
CA THR A 167 7.39 1.36 3.21
C THR A 167 7.36 0.27 4.28
N ALA A 168 8.10 -0.81 4.02
CA ALA A 168 8.52 -1.73 5.05
C ALA A 168 9.64 -1.12 5.90
N LEU A 169 9.67 -1.47 7.18
CA LEU A 169 10.79 -1.20 8.08
C LEU A 169 11.06 -2.43 8.95
N PHE A 170 12.23 -3.04 8.77
CA PHE A 170 12.77 -4.07 9.66
C PHE A 170 13.47 -3.40 10.84
N TRP A 171 12.65 -3.01 11.80
CA TRP A 171 12.99 -2.10 12.89
C TRP A 171 14.08 -2.57 13.87
N LYS A 172 14.49 -3.84 13.78
CA LYS A 172 15.58 -4.47 14.57
C LYS A 172 16.77 -4.94 13.73
N ARG A 173 16.78 -4.71 12.42
CA ARG A 173 17.81 -5.26 11.55
C ARG A 173 19.15 -4.57 11.77
N MET A 174 20.22 -5.36 11.76
CA MET A 174 21.61 -4.91 11.97
C MET A 174 22.47 -5.23 10.74
N PRO A 175 23.62 -4.55 10.54
CA PRO A 175 24.53 -4.85 9.43
C PRO A 175 24.95 -6.32 9.40
N ASN A 176 25.17 -6.87 8.20
CA ASN A 176 25.44 -8.30 8.00
C ASN A 176 26.72 -8.80 8.69
N LYS A 177 27.70 -7.92 8.87
CA LYS A 177 28.98 -8.22 9.51
C LYS A 177 28.89 -8.39 11.04
N THR A 178 27.86 -7.83 11.67
CA THR A 178 27.68 -7.85 13.14
C THR A 178 27.50 -9.25 13.71
N PHE A 179 27.93 -9.47 14.97
CA PHE A 179 27.69 -10.76 15.63
C PHE A 179 26.20 -11.03 15.85
N ILE A 180 25.38 -10.00 16.00
CA ILE A 180 23.91 -10.15 16.08
C ILE A 180 23.37 -10.75 14.78
N SER A 181 23.75 -10.21 13.61
CA SER A 181 23.29 -10.76 12.33
C SER A 181 23.77 -12.19 12.10
N LYS A 182 25.03 -12.49 12.46
CA LYS A 182 25.60 -13.85 12.35
C LYS A 182 24.90 -14.85 13.29
N SER A 183 24.65 -14.48 14.55
CA SER A 183 23.98 -15.34 15.53
C SER A 183 22.51 -15.59 15.21
N GLU A 184 21.78 -14.61 14.66
CA GLU A 184 20.41 -14.83 14.19
C GLU A 184 20.33 -15.76 12.96
N LYS A 185 21.36 -15.78 12.09
CA LYS A 185 21.41 -16.70 10.94
C LYS A 185 21.62 -18.15 11.38
N SER A 186 22.33 -18.39 12.48
CA SER A 186 22.66 -19.73 12.99
C SER A 186 21.70 -20.25 14.07
N ALA A 187 20.95 -19.40 14.77
CA ALA A 187 20.04 -19.80 15.84
C ALA A 187 18.66 -20.27 15.31
N PRO A 188 18.21 -21.51 15.60
CA PRO A 188 16.86 -21.96 15.27
C PRO A 188 15.81 -21.19 16.09
N GLY A 189 14.84 -20.56 15.43
CA GLY A 189 13.67 -19.95 16.07
C GLY A 189 13.76 -18.47 16.45
N PHE A 190 14.95 -17.86 16.42
CA PHE A 190 15.14 -16.44 16.74
C PHE A 190 15.38 -15.61 15.47
N LYS A 191 14.41 -14.77 15.08
CA LYS A 191 14.43 -14.01 13.82
C LYS A 191 13.94 -12.58 14.02
N ALA A 192 14.40 -11.89 15.06
CA ALA A 192 13.88 -10.56 15.37
C ALA A 192 14.40 -9.48 14.40
N ALA A 193 15.54 -9.66 13.73
CA ALA A 193 15.89 -8.82 12.56
C ALA A 193 14.92 -8.98 11.39
N LYS A 194 14.08 -10.02 11.42
CA LYS A 194 13.00 -10.24 10.45
C LYS A 194 11.64 -9.79 10.98
N ASP A 195 11.60 -9.14 12.14
CA ASP A 195 10.42 -8.44 12.60
C ASP A 195 10.26 -7.12 11.86
N ARG A 196 9.04 -6.81 11.46
CA ARG A 196 8.75 -5.80 10.46
C ARG A 196 7.49 -5.04 10.82
N VAL A 197 7.54 -3.74 10.61
CA VAL A 197 6.38 -2.85 10.62
C VAL A 197 6.19 -2.31 9.21
N THR A 198 4.95 -1.98 8.86
CA THR A 198 4.64 -1.27 7.62
C THR A 198 4.24 0.15 7.99
N LEU A 199 4.85 1.12 7.33
CA LEU A 199 4.59 2.54 7.51
C LEU A 199 3.91 3.10 6.27
N LEU A 200 2.92 3.98 6.44
CA LEU A 200 2.47 4.89 5.38
C LEU A 200 2.99 6.28 5.74
N LEU A 201 3.94 6.78 4.95
CA LEU A 201 4.49 8.12 5.12
C LEU A 201 3.71 9.09 4.23
N CYS A 202 3.58 10.35 4.67
CA CYS A 202 2.83 11.36 3.94
C CYS A 202 3.38 12.76 4.24
N SER A 203 3.66 13.55 3.21
CA SER A 203 4.17 14.92 3.35
C SER A 203 3.66 15.82 2.23
N ASN A 204 3.74 17.14 2.43
CA ASN A 204 3.35 18.12 1.41
C ASN A 204 4.50 18.54 0.48
N ALA A 205 4.15 19.28 -0.56
CA ALA A 205 5.07 19.78 -1.57
C ALA A 205 5.95 20.94 -1.08
N SER A 206 5.46 21.80 -0.18
CA SER A 206 6.30 22.83 0.47
C SER A 206 7.39 22.24 1.37
N GLY A 207 7.23 20.97 1.81
CA GLY A 207 8.21 20.23 2.60
C GLY A 207 8.17 20.54 4.10
N ASP A 208 7.24 21.37 4.56
CA ASP A 208 7.14 21.81 5.96
C ASP A 208 6.04 21.08 6.75
N CYS A 209 5.34 20.14 6.12
CA CYS A 209 4.37 19.27 6.77
C CYS A 209 4.65 17.80 6.47
N VAL A 210 4.94 17.03 7.52
CA VAL A 210 4.89 15.57 7.51
C VAL A 210 3.69 15.17 8.36
N ILE A 211 2.74 14.46 7.77
CA ILE A 211 1.56 13.96 8.49
C ILE A 211 1.99 12.77 9.33
N LYS A 212 1.38 12.63 10.52
CA LYS A 212 1.57 11.46 11.38
C LYS A 212 1.50 10.16 10.57
N PRO A 213 2.53 9.30 10.64
CA PRO A 213 2.59 8.11 9.82
C PRO A 213 1.59 7.06 10.32
N LEU A 214 0.99 6.30 9.40
CA LEU A 214 0.34 5.04 9.78
C LEU A 214 1.44 4.07 10.20
N MET A 215 1.26 3.38 11.31
CA MET A 215 2.12 2.25 11.66
C MET A 215 1.28 1.00 11.83
N LEU A 216 1.58 0.00 11.02
CA LEU A 216 0.97 -1.31 11.07
C LEU A 216 1.93 -2.33 11.66
N TYR A 217 1.42 -3.04 12.67
CA TYR A 217 2.14 -4.12 13.32
C TYR A 217 1.33 -5.42 13.39
N ARG A 218 1.99 -6.53 13.73
CA ARG A 218 1.32 -7.85 13.82
C ARG A 218 0.44 -7.99 15.04
N SER A 219 0.83 -7.35 16.14
CA SER A 219 0.11 -7.39 17.41
C SER A 219 -0.52 -6.05 17.73
N LEU A 220 -1.82 -6.04 18.04
CA LEU A 220 -2.52 -4.83 18.46
C LEU A 220 -2.06 -4.33 19.83
N ASN A 221 -1.68 -5.24 20.73
CA ASN A 221 -1.30 -4.97 22.12
C ASN A 221 0.04 -5.66 22.45
N PRO A 222 1.18 -5.19 21.90
CA PRO A 222 2.48 -5.70 22.31
C PRO A 222 2.75 -5.37 23.78
N ARG A 223 3.50 -6.23 24.48
CA ARG A 223 3.79 -6.05 25.92
C ARG A 223 4.42 -4.69 26.24
N ALA A 224 5.27 -4.18 25.34
CA ALA A 224 5.95 -2.88 25.52
C ALA A 224 4.99 -1.67 25.45
N LEU A 225 3.80 -1.83 24.87
CA LEU A 225 2.75 -0.79 24.83
C LEU A 225 1.60 -1.10 25.78
N LYS A 226 1.81 -1.99 26.77
CA LYS A 226 0.80 -2.30 27.77
C LYS A 226 0.46 -1.03 28.55
N ASN A 227 -0.83 -0.78 28.75
CA ASN A 227 -1.38 0.39 29.45
C ASN A 227 -1.11 1.75 28.78
N GLN A 228 -0.59 1.79 27.55
CA GLN A 228 -0.48 3.04 26.80
C GLN A 228 -1.74 3.32 25.99
N ASN A 229 -2.17 4.58 25.98
CA ASN A 229 -3.19 5.04 25.05
C ASN A 229 -2.57 5.15 23.66
N LYS A 230 -3.06 4.35 22.72
CA LYS A 230 -2.55 4.30 21.34
C LYS A 230 -2.81 5.58 20.56
N ASP A 231 -3.83 6.34 20.93
CA ASP A 231 -4.15 7.60 20.26
C ASP A 231 -3.12 8.70 20.58
N ASN A 232 -2.40 8.55 21.70
CA ASN A 232 -1.31 9.44 22.11
C ASN A 232 0.04 9.07 21.50
N LEU A 233 0.12 7.97 20.75
CA LEU A 233 1.35 7.59 20.08
C LEU A 233 1.67 8.60 18.97
N PRO A 234 2.96 8.83 18.68
CA PRO A 234 3.38 9.68 17.56
C PRO A 234 3.14 9.04 16.18
N VAL A 235 2.44 7.90 16.15
CA VAL A 235 2.06 7.17 14.94
C VAL A 235 0.58 6.83 15.03
N PHE A 236 -0.11 6.77 13.89
CA PHE A 236 -1.46 6.23 13.84
C PHE A 236 -1.39 4.71 13.91
N TRP A 237 -1.54 4.15 15.12
CA TRP A 237 -1.29 2.74 15.38
C TRP A 237 -2.44 1.84 14.94
N ARG A 238 -2.14 0.85 14.10
CA ARG A 238 -3.05 -0.23 13.70
C ARG A 238 -2.34 -1.57 13.71
N ALA A 239 -3.11 -2.66 13.71
CA ALA A 239 -2.53 -3.98 13.64
C ALA A 239 -3.39 -4.96 12.84
N ASN A 240 -2.72 -5.85 12.12
CA ASN A 240 -3.32 -7.04 11.53
C ASN A 240 -2.26 -8.15 11.39
N LYS A 241 -2.67 -9.41 11.24
CA LYS A 241 -1.74 -10.56 11.27
C LYS A 241 -0.60 -10.47 10.24
N LYS A 242 -0.86 -9.82 9.09
CA LYS A 242 0.13 -9.66 8.01
C LYS A 242 0.97 -8.39 8.12
N ALA A 243 0.54 -7.43 8.95
CA ALA A 243 1.02 -6.06 9.00
C ALA A 243 1.02 -5.38 7.61
N TRP A 244 -0.09 -5.48 6.87
CA TRP A 244 -0.24 -4.87 5.53
C TRP A 244 -1.30 -3.78 5.51
N VAL A 245 -1.12 -2.75 4.68
CA VAL A 245 -2.15 -1.74 4.45
C VAL A 245 -3.25 -2.37 3.60
N THR A 246 -4.47 -2.35 4.11
CA THR A 246 -5.66 -2.73 3.36
C THR A 246 -6.47 -1.48 3.06
N SER A 247 -7.35 -1.54 2.05
CA SER A 247 -8.24 -0.41 1.72
C SER A 247 -9.01 0.09 2.94
N ALA A 248 -9.46 -0.81 3.83
CA ALA A 248 -10.15 -0.45 5.06
C ALA A 248 -9.24 0.32 6.05
N VAL A 249 -7.99 -0.13 6.23
CA VAL A 249 -7.01 0.57 7.09
C VAL A 249 -6.64 1.93 6.50
N PHE A 250 -6.44 2.00 5.20
CA PHE A 250 -6.14 3.25 4.52
C PHE A 250 -7.30 4.26 4.68
N CYS A 251 -8.53 3.83 4.44
CA CYS A 251 -9.73 4.67 4.62
C CYS A 251 -9.88 5.16 6.07
N ASP A 252 -9.60 4.29 7.04
CA ASP A 252 -9.61 4.65 8.46
C ASP A 252 -8.56 5.72 8.75
N ARG A 253 -7.32 5.54 8.29
CA ARG A 253 -6.26 6.55 8.43
C ARG A 253 -6.62 7.86 7.73
N PHE A 254 -7.19 7.79 6.52
CA PHE A 254 -7.60 8.96 5.76
C PHE A 254 -8.61 9.81 6.58
N ARG A 255 -9.69 9.20 7.07
CA ARG A 255 -10.74 9.90 7.82
C ARG A 255 -10.29 10.36 9.20
N ASN A 256 -9.58 9.50 9.92
CA ASN A 256 -9.34 9.70 11.36
C ASN A 256 -8.00 10.35 11.69
N CYS A 257 -7.09 10.47 10.72
CA CYS A 257 -5.78 11.11 10.90
C CYS A 257 -5.53 12.15 9.81
N PHE A 258 -5.49 11.76 8.52
CA PHE A 258 -5.09 12.66 7.43
C PHE A 258 -5.95 13.92 7.35
N VAL A 259 -7.27 13.76 7.23
CA VAL A 259 -8.23 14.88 7.12
C VAL A 259 -8.04 15.88 8.27
N LYS A 260 -7.98 15.38 9.51
CA LYS A 260 -7.86 16.22 10.72
C LYS A 260 -6.52 16.95 10.77
N GLU A 261 -5.42 16.27 10.47
CA GLU A 261 -4.08 16.88 10.54
C GLU A 261 -3.87 17.92 9.43
N VAL A 262 -4.36 17.64 8.22
CA VAL A 262 -4.33 18.61 7.12
C VAL A 262 -5.17 19.85 7.45
N GLU A 263 -6.37 19.68 8.01
CA GLU A 263 -7.22 20.81 8.42
C GLU A 263 -6.53 21.69 9.48
N ILE A 264 -5.96 21.07 10.52
CA ILE A 264 -5.21 21.77 11.57
C ILE A 264 -4.01 22.50 10.99
N TYR A 265 -3.26 21.85 10.10
CA TYR A 265 -2.08 22.41 9.47
C TYR A 265 -2.43 23.62 8.59
N LEU A 266 -3.39 23.49 7.68
CA LEU A 266 -3.79 24.57 6.78
C LEU A 266 -4.37 25.76 7.54
N LYS A 267 -5.14 25.51 8.61
CA LYS A 267 -5.60 26.56 9.51
C LYS A 267 -4.44 27.32 10.15
N LYS A 268 -3.37 26.64 10.58
CA LYS A 268 -2.16 27.29 11.12
C LYS A 268 -1.42 28.13 10.07
N LYS A 269 -1.48 27.72 8.80
CA LYS A 269 -0.93 28.45 7.66
C LYS A 269 -1.80 29.59 7.15
N ASN A 270 -2.98 29.80 7.75
CA ASN A 270 -3.98 30.75 7.28
C ASN A 270 -4.37 30.50 5.80
N LEU A 271 -4.46 29.22 5.44
CA LEU A 271 -4.91 28.74 4.14
C LEU A 271 -6.30 28.09 4.27
N ASP A 272 -7.08 28.18 3.20
CA ASP A 272 -8.35 27.48 3.11
C ASP A 272 -8.17 25.98 3.27
N PHE A 273 -9.12 25.33 3.96
CA PHE A 273 -9.13 23.88 4.07
C PHE A 273 -9.50 23.26 2.74
N LYS A 274 -8.47 23.04 1.93
CA LYS A 274 -8.51 22.47 0.59
C LYS A 274 -7.19 21.78 0.33
N ALA A 275 -7.22 20.52 -0.09
CA ALA A 275 -6.00 19.75 -0.33
C ALA A 275 -6.11 18.82 -1.53
N LEU A 276 -4.97 18.48 -2.10
CA LEU A 276 -4.78 17.47 -3.14
C LEU A 276 -3.90 16.36 -2.57
N LEU A 277 -4.39 15.12 -2.56
CA LEU A 277 -3.61 13.93 -2.20
C LEU A 277 -3.27 13.13 -3.47
N VAL A 278 -1.99 12.92 -3.71
CA VAL A 278 -1.44 12.15 -4.82
C VAL A 278 -1.03 10.76 -4.33
N LEU A 279 -1.56 9.71 -4.94
CA LEU A 279 -1.27 8.31 -4.61
C LEU A 279 -0.84 7.51 -5.85
N ASP A 280 -0.20 6.37 -5.64
CA ASP A 280 -0.04 5.35 -6.68
C ASP A 280 -1.31 4.50 -6.86
N ASN A 281 -1.28 3.58 -7.83
CA ASN A 281 -2.40 2.68 -8.12
C ASN A 281 -2.37 1.36 -7.32
N ALA A 282 -1.75 1.32 -6.13
CA ALA A 282 -1.74 0.12 -5.32
C ALA A 282 -3.16 -0.36 -4.97
N PRO A 283 -3.44 -1.68 -4.92
CA PRO A 283 -4.75 -2.21 -4.54
C PRO A 283 -5.24 -1.75 -3.16
N GLY A 284 -4.31 -1.43 -2.26
CA GLY A 284 -4.57 -0.84 -0.95
C GLY A 284 -5.19 0.56 -1.00
N HIS A 285 -5.15 1.24 -2.16
CA HIS A 285 -5.70 2.59 -2.37
C HIS A 285 -7.06 2.53 -3.08
N PRO A 286 -8.19 2.59 -2.33
CA PRO A 286 -9.52 2.51 -2.93
C PRO A 286 -9.83 3.72 -3.81
N ARG A 287 -10.37 3.49 -5.01
CA ARG A 287 -10.79 4.56 -5.93
C ARG A 287 -11.92 5.41 -5.36
N GLU A 288 -12.68 4.86 -4.42
CA GLU A 288 -13.74 5.54 -3.69
C GLU A 288 -13.21 6.72 -2.84
N LEU A 289 -11.90 6.80 -2.60
CA LEU A 289 -11.26 7.93 -1.91
C LEU A 289 -11.53 9.27 -2.60
N VAL A 290 -11.67 9.28 -3.93
CA VAL A 290 -11.88 10.50 -4.72
C VAL A 290 -13.17 11.23 -4.31
N ALA A 291 -14.16 10.51 -3.80
CA ALA A 291 -15.44 11.07 -3.35
C ALA A 291 -15.58 11.09 -1.81
N MET A 292 -14.51 10.80 -1.06
CA MET A 292 -14.61 10.56 0.38
C MET A 292 -14.69 11.83 1.21
N HIS A 293 -14.17 12.95 0.71
CA HIS A 293 -14.19 14.23 1.42
C HIS A 293 -14.35 15.40 0.44
N PRO A 294 -15.27 16.35 0.70
CA PRO A 294 -15.57 17.43 -0.25
C PRO A 294 -14.38 18.37 -0.50
N ASN A 295 -13.52 18.56 0.51
CA ASN A 295 -12.40 19.51 0.44
C ASN A 295 -11.06 18.87 0.07
N ILE A 296 -10.99 17.54 -0.04
CA ILE A 296 -9.74 16.83 -0.34
C ILE A 296 -9.93 16.08 -1.64
N LYS A 297 -9.27 16.56 -2.69
CA LYS A 297 -9.22 15.87 -3.97
C LYS A 297 -8.16 14.78 -3.88
N VAL A 298 -8.47 13.59 -4.38
CA VAL A 298 -7.49 12.50 -4.51
C VAL A 298 -7.23 12.29 -6.00
N THR A 299 -5.97 12.22 -6.38
CA THR A 299 -5.52 11.89 -7.73
C THR A 299 -4.54 10.73 -7.69
N PHE A 300 -4.47 9.99 -8.79
CA PHE A 300 -3.60 8.84 -8.93
C PHE A 300 -2.55 9.13 -9.99
N LEU A 301 -1.30 8.74 -9.72
CA LEU A 301 -0.25 8.74 -10.73
C LEU A 301 -0.65 7.83 -11.91
N PRO A 302 -0.11 8.05 -13.11
CA PRO A 302 -0.30 7.10 -14.20
C PRO A 302 0.18 5.69 -13.82
N PRO A 303 -0.40 4.64 -14.41
CA PRO A 303 0.12 3.29 -14.24
C PRO A 303 1.60 3.21 -14.66
N ASN A 304 2.37 2.35 -13.97
CA ASN A 304 3.81 2.12 -14.17
C ASN A 304 4.73 3.37 -14.13
N THR A 305 4.35 4.47 -13.45
CA THR A 305 5.23 5.65 -13.30
C THR A 305 5.68 5.92 -11.87
N THR A 306 5.27 5.12 -10.88
CA THR A 306 5.55 5.33 -9.45
C THR A 306 7.04 5.55 -9.18
N ALA A 307 7.91 4.64 -9.64
CA ALA A 307 9.36 4.75 -9.43
C ALA A 307 10.00 6.01 -10.05
N LEU A 308 9.35 6.62 -11.06
CA LEU A 308 9.86 7.80 -11.76
C LEU A 308 9.32 9.11 -11.19
N LEU A 309 8.09 9.09 -10.68
CA LEU A 309 7.35 10.30 -10.33
C LEU A 309 6.99 10.43 -8.85
N GLN A 310 6.80 9.33 -8.13
CA GLN A 310 6.26 9.37 -6.78
C GLN A 310 7.22 10.06 -5.80
N PRO A 311 6.88 11.24 -5.24
CA PRO A 311 7.79 11.99 -4.38
C PRO A 311 8.34 11.21 -3.18
N MET A 312 7.51 10.37 -2.54
CA MET A 312 7.96 9.53 -1.42
C MET A 312 9.12 8.59 -1.80
N ASP A 313 9.10 8.08 -3.03
CA ASP A 313 10.14 7.21 -3.60
C ASP A 313 11.32 7.96 -4.20
N GLN A 314 11.21 9.28 -4.40
CA GLN A 314 12.31 10.12 -4.93
C GLN A 314 13.35 10.52 -3.87
N GLY A 315 13.35 9.86 -2.70
CA GLY A 315 14.39 10.03 -1.68
C GLY A 315 13.87 10.24 -0.26
N ILE A 316 12.59 10.59 -0.06
CA ILE A 316 12.02 10.82 1.28
C ILE A 316 12.07 9.55 2.13
N ILE A 317 11.55 8.43 1.62
CA ILE A 317 11.58 7.14 2.33
C ILE A 317 13.03 6.70 2.59
N GLN A 318 13.92 6.92 1.63
CA GLN A 318 15.34 6.57 1.74
C GLN A 318 16.01 7.37 2.87
N ALA A 319 15.83 8.69 2.90
CA ALA A 319 16.36 9.57 3.93
C ALA A 319 15.82 9.20 5.32
N PHE A 320 14.51 8.98 5.43
CA PHE A 320 13.89 8.52 6.66
C PHE A 320 14.54 7.23 7.20
N LYS A 321 14.73 6.22 6.33
CA LYS A 321 15.36 4.95 6.74
C LYS A 321 16.80 5.15 7.21
N LEU A 322 17.57 6.00 6.53
CA LEU A 322 18.94 6.34 6.94
C LEU A 322 18.96 7.04 8.30
N TYR A 323 18.08 8.02 8.54
CA TYR A 323 17.96 8.65 9.85
C TYR A 323 17.55 7.64 10.94
N TYR A 324 16.62 6.74 10.65
CA TYR A 324 16.24 5.67 11.57
C TYR A 324 17.43 4.76 11.93
N ILE A 325 18.24 4.35 10.94
CA ILE A 325 19.45 3.54 11.15
C ILE A 325 20.46 4.33 12.00
N ARG A 326 20.74 5.59 11.63
CA ARG A 326 21.67 6.46 12.36
C ARG A 326 21.29 6.57 13.83
N ARG A 327 20.01 6.87 14.11
CA ARG A 327 19.49 6.98 15.48
C ARG A 327 19.55 5.65 16.21
N THR A 328 19.28 4.54 15.53
CA THR A 328 19.41 3.20 16.14
C THR A 328 20.83 2.95 16.63
N PHE A 329 21.85 3.26 15.82
CA PHE A 329 23.24 3.09 16.23
C PHE A 329 23.65 4.09 17.31
N LYS A 330 23.17 5.33 17.23
CA LYS A 330 23.37 6.31 18.29
C LYS A 330 22.78 5.85 19.64
N ILE A 331 21.57 5.29 19.65
CA ILE A 331 20.97 4.71 20.86
C ILE A 331 21.84 3.57 21.42
N VAL A 332 22.41 2.73 20.57
CA VAL A 332 23.32 1.66 21.01
C VAL A 332 24.58 2.27 21.64
N LEU A 333 25.22 3.21 20.94
CA LEU A 333 26.42 3.90 21.40
C LEU A 333 26.20 4.61 22.73
N ASP A 334 25.19 5.48 22.81
CA ASP A 334 24.86 6.27 24.00
C ASP A 334 24.57 5.34 25.21
N ASN A 335 23.90 4.20 25.01
CA ASN A 335 23.65 3.23 26.10
C ASN A 335 24.94 2.55 26.58
N MET A 336 25.90 2.28 25.69
CA MET A 336 27.17 1.64 26.03
C MET A 336 28.16 2.62 26.67
N GLU A 337 28.07 3.91 26.33
CA GLU A 337 28.79 4.96 27.04
C GLU A 337 28.25 5.15 28.47
N CYS A 338 26.93 5.03 28.67
CA CYS A 338 26.31 5.11 30.00
C CYS A 338 26.58 3.87 30.87
N ASP A 339 26.70 2.70 30.26
CA ASP A 339 26.94 1.41 30.93
C ASP A 339 28.03 0.61 30.18
N PRO A 340 29.31 0.76 30.58
CA PRO A 340 30.44 0.14 29.86
C PRO A 340 30.40 -1.39 29.78
N ASP A 341 29.71 -2.04 30.72
CA ASP A 341 29.55 -3.50 30.76
C ASP A 341 28.45 -3.99 29.80
N MET A 342 27.58 -3.09 29.33
CA MET A 342 26.51 -3.41 28.39
C MET A 342 27.06 -3.74 27.00
N ASN A 343 26.71 -4.91 26.48
CA ASN A 343 27.03 -5.29 25.11
C ASN A 343 25.92 -4.91 24.12
N VAL A 344 26.23 -4.92 22.81
CA VAL A 344 25.27 -4.51 21.77
C VAL A 344 24.04 -5.41 21.76
N MET A 345 24.21 -6.70 22.09
CA MET A 345 23.10 -7.66 22.12
C MET A 345 22.09 -7.34 23.24
N GLU A 346 22.55 -6.87 24.39
CA GLU A 346 21.67 -6.43 25.49
C GLU A 346 20.91 -5.16 25.13
N CYS A 347 21.57 -4.16 24.56
CA CYS A 347 20.93 -2.96 24.00
C CYS A 347 19.83 -3.34 23.00
N TRP A 348 20.16 -4.22 22.06
CA TRP A 348 19.25 -4.67 21.02
C TRP A 348 18.07 -5.51 21.55
N LYS A 349 18.28 -6.33 22.59
CA LYS A 349 17.19 -7.04 23.29
C LYS A 349 16.27 -6.06 24.00
N LYS A 350 16.81 -4.99 24.61
CA LYS A 350 16.07 -3.91 25.27
C LYS A 350 15.39 -2.95 24.27
N PHE A 351 15.81 -2.93 23.00
CA PHE A 351 15.15 -2.17 21.95
C PHE A 351 13.79 -2.79 21.63
N ASP A 352 12.69 -2.20 22.08
CA ASP A 352 11.34 -2.74 21.90
C ASP A 352 10.53 -1.89 20.91
N ILE A 353 9.28 -2.30 20.66
CA ILE A 353 8.41 -1.61 19.72
C ILE A 353 8.02 -0.20 20.19
N ALA A 354 8.06 0.08 21.50
CA ALA A 354 7.82 1.43 22.01
C ALA A 354 8.99 2.35 21.65
N LYS A 355 10.23 1.88 21.82
CA LYS A 355 11.43 2.59 21.34
C LYS A 355 11.44 2.74 19.82
N CYS A 356 10.97 1.75 19.07
CA CYS A 356 10.79 1.86 17.62
C CYS A 356 9.84 3.00 17.25
N VAL A 357 8.67 3.11 17.91
CA VAL A 357 7.70 4.19 17.68
C VAL A 357 8.31 5.57 17.94
N VAL A 358 9.08 5.72 19.02
CA VAL A 358 9.79 6.97 19.33
C VAL A 358 10.86 7.26 18.27
N ASN A 359 11.64 6.25 17.88
CA ASN A 359 12.69 6.42 16.87
C ASN A 359 12.11 6.82 15.50
N ILE A 360 10.95 6.26 15.10
CA ILE A 360 10.24 6.67 13.88
C ILE A 360 9.87 8.15 13.93
N LYS A 361 9.29 8.59 15.05
CA LYS A 361 8.91 10.00 15.25
C LYS A 361 10.12 10.92 15.05
N GLU A 362 11.17 10.67 15.83
CA GLU A 362 12.36 11.53 15.83
C GLU A 362 13.08 11.50 14.48
N SER A 363 13.12 10.34 13.80
CA SER A 363 13.70 10.24 12.45
C SER A 363 12.91 11.03 11.40
N LEU A 364 11.59 11.14 11.55
CA LEU A 364 10.75 11.99 10.68
C LEU A 364 10.95 13.48 10.99
N GLU A 365 11.13 13.85 12.25
CA GLU A 365 11.41 15.24 12.67
C GLU A 365 12.77 15.75 12.17
N GLU A 366 13.71 14.85 11.86
CA GLU A 366 15.02 15.20 11.27
C GLU A 366 15.00 15.40 9.75
N LEU A 367 13.89 15.10 9.07
CA LEU A 367 13.75 15.36 7.63
C LEU A 367 13.75 16.87 7.38
N LYS A 368 14.72 17.34 6.59
CA LYS A 368 14.81 18.76 6.23
C LYS A 368 13.67 19.14 5.27
N PRO A 369 13.06 20.34 5.42
CA PRO A 369 12.07 20.81 4.46
C PRO A 369 12.56 20.87 3.01
N LEU A 370 13.81 21.26 2.80
CA LEU A 370 14.43 21.28 1.47
C LEU A 370 14.53 19.87 0.86
N THR A 371 14.87 18.85 1.66
CA THR A 371 14.85 17.45 1.22
C THR A 371 13.45 17.02 0.78
N LEU A 372 12.44 17.35 1.57
CA LEU A 372 11.06 16.98 1.25
C LEU A 372 10.60 17.68 -0.04
N LYS A 373 10.85 18.99 -0.16
CA LYS A 373 10.51 19.79 -1.35
C LYS A 373 11.25 19.29 -2.60
N SER A 374 12.54 18.98 -2.51
CA SER A 374 13.36 18.58 -3.67
C SER A 374 12.92 17.25 -4.28
N CYS A 375 12.34 16.34 -3.48
CA CYS A 375 11.79 15.07 -3.97
C CYS A 375 10.57 15.24 -4.89
N TRP A 376 9.95 16.42 -4.92
CA TRP A 376 8.86 16.71 -5.85
C TRP A 376 9.35 17.09 -7.25
N LYS A 377 10.66 17.30 -7.48
CA LYS A 377 11.22 17.79 -8.76
C LYS A 377 10.72 17.03 -9.98
N LYS A 378 10.61 15.71 -9.87
CA LYS A 378 10.21 14.84 -10.99
C LYS A 378 8.73 14.96 -11.33
N LEU A 379 7.88 15.16 -10.33
CA LEU A 379 6.43 15.29 -10.51
C LEU A 379 6.00 16.73 -10.78
N TRP A 380 6.65 17.70 -10.12
CA TRP A 380 6.30 19.12 -10.19
C TRP A 380 7.56 19.99 -10.31
N PRO A 381 8.20 20.02 -11.50
CA PRO A 381 9.46 20.74 -11.71
C PRO A 381 9.39 22.24 -11.37
N ALA A 382 8.25 22.89 -11.64
CA ALA A 382 8.03 24.31 -11.40
C ALA A 382 8.09 24.73 -9.91
N LEU A 383 8.07 23.76 -8.99
CA LEU A 383 8.14 24.01 -7.54
C LEU A 383 9.55 24.44 -7.07
N ILE A 384 10.59 24.10 -7.82
CA ILE A 384 12.00 24.23 -7.41
C ILE A 384 12.67 25.32 -8.23
N ALA A 385 13.26 26.32 -7.55
CA ALA A 385 14.10 27.32 -8.19
C ALA A 385 15.48 26.73 -8.55
N GLU A 386 16.17 27.26 -9.56
CA GLU A 386 17.48 26.76 -10.02
C GLU A 386 18.56 26.67 -8.93
N ASN A 387 18.40 27.42 -7.82
CA ASN A 387 19.34 27.45 -6.69
C ASN A 387 18.89 26.62 -5.46
N ASP A 388 17.72 25.96 -5.50
CA ASP A 388 17.15 25.21 -4.37
C ASP A 388 17.64 23.74 -4.31
N GLU A 389 18.69 23.38 -5.05
CA GLU A 389 19.19 21.99 -5.11
C GLU A 389 20.00 21.59 -3.87
N GLU A 390 19.30 21.24 -2.78
CA GLU A 390 19.85 20.37 -1.74
C GLU A 390 19.29 18.95 -1.93
N SER A 391 20.06 18.09 -2.60
CA SER A 391 19.80 16.65 -2.56
C SER A 391 20.21 16.10 -1.19
N VAL A 392 19.51 15.09 -0.71
CA VAL A 392 20.01 14.31 0.43
C VAL A 392 21.37 13.78 0.01
N GLN A 393 22.44 14.25 0.67
CA GLN A 393 23.76 13.73 0.44
C GLN A 393 23.84 12.34 1.08
N VAL A 394 23.22 11.35 0.42
CA VAL A 394 23.12 9.97 0.89
C VAL A 394 24.50 9.46 1.25
N GLN A 395 25.53 9.76 0.44
CA GLN A 395 26.92 9.41 0.68
C GLN A 395 27.46 9.99 2.01
N THR A 396 27.23 11.28 2.26
CA THR A 396 27.64 11.94 3.51
C THR A 396 26.89 11.34 4.70
N LEU A 397 25.59 11.06 4.57
CA LEU A 397 24.79 10.47 5.63
C LEU A 397 25.22 9.02 5.91
N THR A 398 25.49 8.21 4.88
CA THR A 398 26.01 6.84 5.04
C THR A 398 27.39 6.84 5.68
N ALA A 399 28.26 7.79 5.34
CA ALA A 399 29.58 7.92 5.95
C ALA A 399 29.48 8.30 7.44
N ASN A 400 28.61 9.25 7.79
CA ASN A 400 28.35 9.61 9.18
C ASN A 400 27.76 8.43 9.98
N ILE A 401 26.85 7.66 9.40
CA ILE A 401 26.29 6.46 10.04
C ILE A 401 27.39 5.42 10.28
N ALA A 402 28.27 5.20 9.30
CA ALA A 402 29.40 4.29 9.43
C ALA A 402 30.38 4.76 10.52
N GLU A 403 30.63 6.06 10.65
CA GLU A 403 31.44 6.63 11.72
C GLU A 403 30.83 6.36 13.11
N ILE A 404 29.52 6.64 13.28
CA ILE A 404 28.80 6.34 14.53
C ILE A 404 28.83 4.83 14.83
N ALA A 405 28.64 4.00 13.81
CA ALA A 405 28.72 2.55 13.93
C ALA A 405 30.10 2.10 14.41
N ASN A 406 31.18 2.62 13.81
CA ASN A 406 32.56 2.32 14.22
C ASN A 406 32.88 2.82 15.64
N GLY A 407 32.23 3.89 16.11
CA GLY A 407 32.33 4.37 17.49
C GLY A 407 31.89 3.32 18.53
N ILE A 408 31.03 2.37 18.16
CA ILE A 408 30.66 1.23 19.02
C ILE A 408 31.87 0.32 19.26
N GLY A 409 32.75 0.17 18.27
CA GLY A 409 34.09 -0.42 18.40
C GLY A 409 34.17 -1.90 18.81
N ARG A 410 33.04 -2.59 18.98
CA ARG A 410 32.95 -4.01 19.36
C ARG A 410 31.72 -4.69 18.78
N ASP A 411 31.59 -5.99 19.01
CA ASP A 411 30.43 -6.81 18.63
C ASP A 411 30.14 -6.93 17.11
N GLY A 412 31.17 -6.77 16.27
CA GLY A 412 31.05 -6.81 14.81
C GLY A 412 30.65 -5.46 14.19
N PHE A 413 30.81 -4.37 14.95
CA PHE A 413 30.74 -2.98 14.49
C PHE A 413 32.12 -2.38 14.18
N GLU A 414 33.18 -3.18 14.26
CA GLU A 414 34.51 -2.81 13.82
C GLU A 414 34.55 -2.76 12.29
N GLN A 415 35.07 -1.67 11.72
CA GLN A 415 35.28 -1.51 10.27
C GLN A 415 33.97 -1.54 9.45
N ILE A 416 32.92 -0.90 9.97
CA ILE A 416 31.70 -0.64 9.20
C ILE A 416 32.01 0.43 8.15
N GLU A 417 31.74 0.12 6.88
CA GLU A 417 31.90 1.03 5.76
C GLU A 417 30.55 1.60 5.30
N SER A 418 30.59 2.65 4.47
CA SER A 418 29.36 3.20 3.86
C SER A 418 28.62 2.16 2.99
N SER A 419 29.36 1.22 2.40
CA SER A 419 28.83 0.09 1.63
C SER A 419 27.98 -0.84 2.50
N ASP A 420 28.36 -1.09 3.76
CA ASP A 420 27.59 -1.91 4.70
C ASP A 420 26.29 -1.22 5.11
N ILE A 421 26.29 0.11 5.21
CA ILE A 421 25.08 0.90 5.50
C ILE A 421 24.13 0.87 4.29
N GLN A 422 24.68 0.97 3.08
CA GLN A 422 23.92 0.85 1.85
C GLN A 422 23.28 -0.53 1.71
N GLU A 423 24.03 -1.61 1.99
CA GLU A 423 23.50 -2.98 2.01
C GLU A 423 22.38 -3.12 3.06
N LEU A 424 22.58 -2.56 4.26
CA LEU A 424 21.55 -2.57 5.31
C LEU A 424 20.28 -1.84 4.87
N LEU A 425 20.42 -0.68 4.24
CA LEU A 425 19.32 0.10 3.70
C LEU A 425 18.54 -0.70 2.63
N GLU A 426 19.25 -1.28 1.65
CA GLU A 426 18.65 -2.10 0.59
C GLU A 426 17.94 -3.34 1.16
N SER A 427 18.51 -3.92 2.22
CA SER A 427 17.90 -5.06 2.90
C SER A 427 16.54 -4.71 3.55
N GLN A 428 16.27 -3.42 3.82
CA GLN A 428 14.95 -3.00 4.33
C GLN A 428 13.83 -3.29 3.32
N ASP A 429 14.17 -3.42 2.04
CA ASP A 429 13.25 -3.68 0.94
C ASP A 429 13.17 -5.16 0.54
N GLU A 430 13.91 -6.03 1.25
CA GLU A 430 13.81 -7.48 1.09
C GLU A 430 12.45 -8.00 1.56
N VAL A 431 11.90 -8.95 0.82
CA VAL A 431 10.68 -9.66 1.21
C VAL A 431 10.97 -11.15 1.35
N LYS A 432 10.43 -11.73 2.43
CA LYS A 432 10.49 -13.17 2.73
C LYS A 432 9.62 -14.01 1.81
#